data_AF-A0A818NZC0-F1
#
_entry.id   AF-A0A818NZC0-F1
#
_cell.length_a   1.000
_cell.length_b   1.000
_cell.length_c   1.000
_cell.angle_alpha   90.00
_cell.angle_beta   90.00
_cell.angle_gamma   90.00
#
_symmetry.space_group_name_H-M   'P 1'
#
loop_
_entity.id
_entity.type
_entity.pdbx_description
1 polymer ?
#
loop_
_entity_poly.entity_id
_entity_poly.type
_entity_poly.pdbx_seq_one_letter_code
_entity_poly.pdbx_strand_id
1 'polypeptide(L)'
;MEFKKKRRLCYSTVYRVIQRYVQFKTTADLPRSGRRRKLNNKQMKSIAFTVNNNSGISHRILSRRYNADHRTIGRNLKQRTNIRPRQRIKASKYVKDQEKRAQKHCGFLYRHILNNCFIVMDDEKYFSLSGVDIPGNSLYYTSGPSTLTDTTFKKTRKNALEICKNAVFTHP
;
A
#
# COMPACT_ATOMS: atom_id res chain seq x y z
N MET A 1 10.93 57.28 6.29
CA MET A 1 12.28 56.78 5.92
C MET A 1 12.97 55.96 7.02
N GLU A 2 12.42 55.83 8.23
CA GLU A 2 13.09 55.13 9.36
C GLU A 2 13.11 53.60 9.30
N PHE A 3 12.17 52.97 8.58
CA PHE A 3 11.98 51.51 8.62
C PHE A 3 13.19 50.71 8.12
N LYS A 4 13.96 51.27 7.16
CA LYS A 4 15.13 50.62 6.55
C LYS A 4 16.29 50.47 7.55
N LYS A 5 16.49 51.48 8.41
CA LYS A 5 17.61 51.56 9.35
C LYS A 5 17.50 50.53 10.48
N LYS A 6 16.27 50.11 10.82
CA LYS A 6 15.97 49.24 11.97
C LYS A 6 15.97 47.75 11.64
N ARG A 7 15.82 47.34 10.37
CA ARG A 7 15.65 45.90 9.99
C ARG A 7 16.52 45.37 8.83
N ARG A 8 17.44 46.16 8.26
CA ARG A 8 18.34 45.73 7.16
C ARG A 8 17.61 45.10 5.96
N LEU A 9 16.41 45.59 5.62
CA LEU A 9 15.62 45.09 4.49
C LEU A 9 15.73 46.01 3.27
N CYS A 10 15.78 45.41 2.07
CA CYS A 10 15.74 46.15 0.82
C CYS A 10 14.33 46.74 0.56
N TYR A 11 14.28 47.96 0.00
CA TYR A 11 13.02 48.65 -0.31
C TYR A 11 12.14 47.84 -1.27
N SER A 12 12.74 47.18 -2.27
CA SER A 12 12.04 46.32 -3.22
C SER A 12 11.29 45.18 -2.56
N THR A 13 11.84 44.61 -1.48
CA THR A 13 11.20 43.55 -0.69
C THR A 13 9.97 44.07 0.04
N VAL A 14 10.09 45.24 0.70
CA VAL A 14 8.97 45.88 1.41
C VAL A 14 7.83 46.19 0.44
N TYR A 15 8.13 46.77 -0.72
CA TYR A 15 7.14 47.05 -1.75
C TYR A 15 6.47 45.77 -2.28
N ARG A 16 7.23 44.69 -2.56
CA ARG A 16 6.65 43.41 -2.98
C ARG A 16 5.71 42.82 -1.94
N VAL A 17 6.01 42.96 -0.65
CA VAL A 17 5.14 42.49 0.44
C VAL A 17 3.88 43.34 0.51
N ILE A 18 4.00 44.68 0.46
CA ILE A 18 2.83 45.59 0.45
C ILE A 18 1.94 45.30 -0.75
N GLN A 19 2.50 45.20 -1.96
CA GLN A 19 1.74 44.94 -3.18
C GLN A 19 1.03 43.58 -3.14
N ARG A 20 1.70 42.55 -2.59
CA ARG A 20 1.09 41.23 -2.35
C ARG A 20 -0.06 41.31 -1.35
N TYR A 21 0.10 42.07 -0.28
CA TYR A 21 -0.94 42.27 0.73
C TYR A 21 -2.14 43.04 0.15
N VAL A 22 -1.90 44.06 -0.68
CA VAL A 22 -2.97 44.80 -1.35
C VAL A 22 -3.79 43.88 -2.27
N GLN A 23 -3.12 43.03 -3.06
CA GLN A 23 -3.77 42.17 -4.05
C GLN A 23 -4.40 40.89 -3.46
N PHE A 24 -3.70 40.19 -2.58
CA PHE A 24 -4.09 38.86 -2.08
C PHE A 24 -4.48 38.86 -0.59
N LYS A 25 -4.40 40.02 0.09
CA LYS A 25 -4.70 40.18 1.54
C LYS A 25 -3.90 39.21 2.43
N THR A 26 -2.73 38.79 1.96
CA THR A 26 -1.84 37.89 2.70
C THR A 26 -0.40 38.38 2.63
N THR A 27 0.31 38.21 3.75
CA THR A 27 1.76 38.42 3.85
C THR A 27 2.54 37.13 3.65
N ALA A 28 1.86 35.98 3.59
CA ALA A 28 2.49 34.68 3.35
C ALA A 28 3.07 34.57 1.93
N ASP A 29 3.98 33.63 1.75
CA ASP A 29 4.48 33.27 0.42
C ASP A 29 3.42 32.53 -0.38
N LEU A 30 3.13 33.05 -1.57
CA LEU A 30 2.22 32.42 -2.52
C LEU A 30 2.87 31.16 -3.11
N PRO A 31 2.06 30.13 -3.44
CA PRO A 31 2.56 28.93 -4.07
C PRO A 31 3.24 29.27 -5.40
N ARG A 32 4.52 28.91 -5.51
CA ARG A 32 5.28 29.07 -6.75
C ARG A 32 4.94 27.96 -7.72
N SER A 33 4.95 28.26 -9.02
CA SER A 33 4.87 27.21 -10.03
C SER A 33 6.09 26.30 -9.92
N GLY A 34 5.82 25.01 -9.69
CA GLY A 34 6.86 24.00 -9.58
C GLY A 34 7.32 23.47 -10.95
N ARG A 35 8.36 22.65 -10.95
CA ARG A 35 8.82 21.92 -12.14
C ARG A 35 7.69 21.04 -12.70
N ARG A 36 7.53 21.04 -14.04
CA ARG A 36 6.59 20.15 -14.74
C ARG A 36 6.87 18.69 -14.40
N ARG A 37 5.80 17.92 -14.17
CA ARG A 37 5.87 16.49 -13.85
C ARG A 37 6.13 15.69 -15.13
N LYS A 38 6.99 14.66 -15.04
CA LYS A 38 7.23 13.72 -16.17
C LYS A 38 6.01 12.85 -16.51
N LEU A 39 5.13 12.61 -15.54
CA LEU A 39 3.93 11.76 -15.71
C LEU A 39 2.67 12.60 -15.58
N ASN A 40 1.91 12.66 -16.68
CA ASN A 40 0.61 13.34 -16.72
C ASN A 40 -0.46 12.55 -15.93
N ASN A 41 -1.56 13.20 -15.57
CA ASN A 41 -2.71 12.59 -14.88
C ASN A 41 -3.30 11.41 -15.67
N LYS A 42 -3.40 11.51 -17.00
CA LYS A 42 -3.91 10.41 -17.85
C LYS A 42 -3.00 9.17 -17.77
N GLN A 43 -1.69 9.38 -17.87
CA GLN A 43 -0.70 8.31 -17.72
C GLN A 43 -0.77 7.69 -16.32
N MET A 44 -0.92 8.50 -15.27
CA MET A 44 -1.06 7.98 -13.91
C MET A 44 -2.34 7.17 -13.69
N LYS A 45 -3.47 7.57 -14.27
CA LYS A 45 -4.70 6.77 -14.23
C LYS A 45 -4.49 5.41 -14.92
N SER A 46 -3.85 5.41 -16.08
CA SER A 46 -3.51 4.18 -16.81
C SER A 46 -2.56 3.27 -16.03
N ILE A 47 -1.51 3.83 -15.41
CA ILE A 47 -0.58 3.10 -14.55
C ILE A 47 -1.33 2.51 -13.34
N ALA A 48 -2.14 3.31 -12.67
CA ALA A 48 -2.91 2.87 -11.50
C ALA A 48 -3.86 1.73 -11.85
N PHE A 49 -4.60 1.84 -12.95
CA PHE A 49 -5.47 0.77 -13.44
C PHE A 49 -4.69 -0.51 -13.78
N THR A 50 -3.57 -0.37 -14.48
CA THR A 50 -2.71 -1.50 -14.87
C THR A 50 -2.15 -2.23 -13.65
N VAL A 51 -1.81 -1.50 -12.61
CA VAL A 51 -1.08 -2.02 -11.45
C VAL A 51 -2.03 -2.50 -10.35
N ASN A 52 -3.20 -1.88 -10.19
CA ASN A 52 -4.12 -2.21 -9.12
C ASN A 52 -4.65 -3.64 -9.26
N ASN A 53 -4.55 -4.40 -8.18
CA ASN A 53 -4.96 -5.80 -8.06
C ASN A 53 -4.29 -6.76 -9.05
N ASN A 54 -3.24 -6.31 -9.74
CA ASN A 54 -2.47 -7.10 -10.67
C ASN A 54 -1.10 -7.46 -10.09
N SER A 55 -0.58 -8.59 -10.58
CA SER A 55 0.72 -9.14 -10.18
C SER A 55 1.65 -9.29 -11.38
N GLY A 56 2.95 -9.42 -11.12
CA GLY A 56 3.96 -9.61 -12.18
C GLY A 56 4.33 -8.32 -12.93
N ILE A 57 3.73 -7.19 -12.56
CA ILE A 57 4.01 -5.89 -13.17
C ILE A 57 5.08 -5.20 -12.34
N SER A 58 6.30 -5.14 -12.87
CA SER A 58 7.41 -4.43 -12.24
C SER A 58 7.43 -2.95 -12.63
N HIS A 59 8.00 -2.10 -11.76
CA HIS A 59 8.26 -0.70 -12.10
C HIS A 59 9.17 -0.56 -13.33
N ARG A 60 10.03 -1.55 -13.62
CA ARG A 60 10.88 -1.55 -14.82
C ARG A 60 10.07 -1.74 -16.11
N ILE A 61 9.04 -2.60 -16.08
CA ILE A 61 8.13 -2.78 -17.22
C ILE A 61 7.36 -1.48 -17.49
N LEU A 62 6.82 -0.87 -16.44
CA LEU A 62 6.12 0.42 -16.54
C LEU A 62 7.07 1.55 -17.00
N SER A 63 8.30 1.54 -16.52
CA SER A 63 9.31 2.53 -16.90
C SER A 63 9.57 2.54 -18.41
N ARG A 64 9.73 1.36 -19.00
CA ARG A 64 9.88 1.19 -20.45
C ARG A 64 8.64 1.66 -21.21
N ARG A 65 7.44 1.30 -20.71
CA ARG A 65 6.16 1.67 -21.36
C ARG A 65 5.88 3.17 -21.35
N TYR A 66 6.16 3.87 -20.26
CA TYR A 66 5.82 5.29 -20.09
C TYR A 66 7.03 6.23 -20.24
N ASN A 67 8.18 5.71 -20.67
CA ASN A 67 9.45 6.44 -20.79
C ASN A 67 9.76 7.32 -19.56
N ALA A 68 9.59 6.74 -18.38
CA ALA A 68 9.82 7.41 -17.11
C ALA A 68 10.66 6.50 -16.22
N ASP A 69 11.60 7.06 -15.44
CA ASP A 69 12.44 6.24 -14.58
C ASP A 69 11.61 5.42 -13.57
N HIS A 70 12.02 4.18 -13.33
CA HIS A 70 11.33 3.25 -12.42
C HIS A 70 11.14 3.82 -10.99
N ARG A 71 12.08 4.65 -10.49
CA ARG A 71 11.92 5.33 -9.19
C ARG A 71 10.86 6.42 -9.27
N THR A 72 10.74 7.09 -10.42
CA THR A 72 9.69 8.07 -10.68
C THR A 72 8.31 7.42 -10.65
N ILE A 73 8.16 6.24 -11.26
CA ILE A 73 6.92 5.46 -11.23
C ILE A 73 6.55 5.09 -9.78
N GLY A 74 7.48 4.48 -9.03
CA GLY A 74 7.23 4.07 -7.65
C GLY A 74 6.89 5.24 -6.72
N ARG A 75 7.60 6.38 -6.87
CA ARG A 75 7.30 7.60 -6.10
C ARG A 75 5.92 8.16 -6.43
N ASN A 76 5.55 8.22 -7.71
CA ASN A 76 4.24 8.73 -8.13
C ASN A 76 3.10 7.82 -7.66
N LEU A 77 3.27 6.49 -7.70
CA LEU A 77 2.30 5.55 -7.14
C LEU A 77 2.10 5.81 -5.63
N LYS A 78 3.19 5.90 -4.86
CA LYS A 78 3.11 6.15 -3.41
C LYS A 78 2.48 7.50 -3.05
N GLN A 79 2.75 8.55 -3.83
CA GLN A 79 2.34 9.92 -3.50
C GLN A 79 0.98 10.31 -4.07
N ARG A 80 0.58 9.75 -5.22
CA ARG A 80 -0.61 10.19 -5.97
C ARG A 80 -1.73 9.16 -5.96
N THR A 81 -1.47 7.94 -5.51
CA THR A 81 -2.49 6.89 -5.39
C THR A 81 -2.37 6.23 -4.02
N ASN A 82 -3.40 5.48 -3.62
CA ASN A 82 -3.36 4.67 -2.40
C ASN A 82 -2.80 3.26 -2.66
N ILE A 83 -2.20 3.02 -3.83
CA ILE A 83 -1.75 1.69 -4.25
C ILE A 83 -0.39 1.40 -3.62
N ARG A 84 -0.28 0.30 -2.89
CA ARG A 84 0.95 -0.12 -2.22
C ARG A 84 1.37 -1.53 -2.64
N PRO A 85 2.67 -1.82 -2.74
CA PRO A 85 3.15 -3.17 -2.92
C PRO A 85 2.87 -3.99 -1.65
N ARG A 86 2.44 -5.24 -1.83
CA ARG A 86 2.18 -6.22 -0.78
C ARG A 86 2.79 -7.56 -1.15
N GLN A 87 3.21 -8.32 -0.14
CA GLN A 87 3.71 -9.68 -0.33
C GLN A 87 2.57 -10.63 -0.60
N ARG A 88 2.75 -11.47 -1.63
CA ARG A 88 1.84 -12.55 -1.96
C ARG A 88 2.06 -13.73 -1.01
N ILE A 89 0.97 -14.36 -0.61
CA ILE A 89 1.01 -15.72 -0.05
C ILE A 89 0.44 -16.64 -1.12
N LYS A 90 1.14 -17.75 -1.38
CA LYS A 90 0.61 -18.82 -2.21
C LYS A 90 -0.45 -19.55 -1.38
N ALA A 91 -1.72 -19.39 -1.73
CA ALA A 91 -2.76 -20.28 -1.25
C ALA A 91 -2.67 -21.61 -2.02
N SER A 92 -2.84 -22.74 -1.33
CA SER A 92 -3.08 -24.01 -1.99
C SER A 92 -4.39 -23.91 -2.77
N LYS A 93 -4.37 -24.30 -4.04
CA LYS A 93 -5.56 -24.27 -4.88
C LYS A 93 -6.46 -25.43 -4.47
N TYR A 94 -7.62 -25.13 -3.88
CA TYR A 94 -8.65 -26.13 -3.66
C TYR A 94 -9.48 -26.31 -4.93
N VAL A 95 -9.77 -27.57 -5.26
CA VAL A 95 -10.94 -27.89 -6.10
C VAL A 95 -12.20 -27.64 -5.26
N LYS A 96 -13.32 -27.21 -5.86
CA LYS A 96 -14.57 -26.88 -5.14
C LYS A 96 -15.00 -27.95 -4.12
N ASP A 97 -14.82 -29.22 -4.45
CA ASP A 97 -15.16 -30.33 -3.56
C ASP A 97 -14.15 -30.53 -2.42
N GLN A 98 -12.89 -30.14 -2.60
CA GLN A 98 -11.89 -30.15 -1.54
C GLN A 98 -12.18 -29.05 -0.50
N GLU A 99 -12.62 -27.88 -0.95
CA GLU A 99 -12.99 -26.77 -0.06
C GLU A 99 -14.19 -27.16 0.83
N LYS A 100 -15.25 -27.71 0.23
CA LYS A 100 -16.41 -28.21 0.98
C LYS A 100 -16.04 -29.29 1.99
N ARG A 101 -15.16 -30.23 1.59
CA ARG A 101 -14.66 -31.29 2.49
C ARG A 101 -13.86 -30.70 3.64
N ALA A 102 -12.92 -29.80 3.36
CA ALA A 102 -12.12 -29.14 4.38
C ALA A 102 -13.01 -28.42 5.40
N GLN A 103 -14.02 -27.66 4.94
CA GLN A 103 -14.96 -26.98 5.82
C GLN A 103 -15.74 -27.97 6.72
N LYS A 104 -16.26 -29.05 6.14
CA LYS A 104 -16.99 -30.09 6.89
C LYS A 104 -16.12 -30.79 7.92
N HIS A 105 -14.90 -31.19 7.54
CA HIS A 105 -13.96 -31.87 8.42
C HIS A 105 -13.46 -30.95 9.54
N CYS A 106 -13.17 -29.68 9.25
CA CYS A 106 -12.81 -28.69 10.27
C CYS A 106 -13.93 -28.53 11.31
N GLY A 107 -15.19 -28.42 10.87
CA GLY A 107 -16.33 -28.31 11.79
C GLY A 107 -16.58 -29.58 12.61
N PHE A 108 -16.31 -30.76 12.04
CA PHE A 108 -16.33 -32.02 12.78
C PHE A 108 -15.23 -32.07 13.85
N LEU A 109 -13.99 -31.78 13.46
CA LEU A 109 -12.81 -31.82 14.33
C LEU A 109 -12.92 -30.78 15.46
N TYR A 110 -13.40 -29.57 15.18
CA TYR A 110 -13.66 -28.54 16.19
C TYR A 110 -14.62 -29.01 17.30
N ARG A 111 -15.72 -29.69 16.93
CA ARG A 111 -16.68 -30.23 17.90
C ARG A 111 -16.06 -31.31 18.79
N HIS A 112 -15.17 -32.13 18.24
CA HIS A 112 -14.45 -33.13 19.02
C HIS A 112 -13.39 -32.52 19.95
N ILE A 113 -12.70 -31.45 19.53
CA ILE A 113 -11.75 -30.71 20.39
C ILE A 113 -12.46 -30.12 21.61
N LEU A 114 -13.64 -29.53 21.43
CA LEU A 114 -14.41 -28.92 22.52
C LEU A 114 -14.78 -29.90 23.63
N ASN A 115 -14.83 -31.21 23.33
CA ASN A 115 -15.14 -32.26 24.30
C ASN A 115 -13.89 -32.78 25.05
N ASN A 116 -12.90 -31.93 25.31
CA ASN A 116 -11.65 -32.24 26.02
C ASN A 116 -10.84 -33.40 25.40
N CYS A 117 -10.77 -33.45 24.08
CA CYS A 117 -9.93 -34.41 23.36
C CYS A 117 -8.50 -33.88 23.19
N PHE A 118 -7.50 -34.75 23.34
CA PHE A 118 -6.10 -34.44 23.03
C PHE A 118 -5.78 -34.87 21.61
N ILE A 119 -5.25 -33.94 20.80
CA ILE A 119 -4.80 -34.22 19.44
C ILE A 119 -3.27 -34.24 19.43
N VAL A 120 -2.71 -35.38 19.04
CA VAL A 120 -1.30 -35.52 18.72
C VAL A 120 -1.18 -35.56 17.20
N MET A 121 -0.40 -34.64 16.62
CA MET A 121 -0.16 -34.56 15.18
C MET A 121 1.33 -34.73 14.91
N ASP A 122 1.66 -35.45 13.84
CA ASP A 122 3.00 -35.54 13.30
C ASP A 122 2.97 -35.14 11.81
N ASP A 123 4.00 -34.47 11.33
CA ASP A 123 4.12 -34.05 9.93
C ASP A 123 5.56 -34.27 9.45
N GLU A 124 5.71 -35.07 8.40
CA GLU A 124 7.02 -35.36 7.81
C GLU A 124 7.43 -34.20 6.91
N LYS A 125 8.44 -33.43 7.34
CA LYS A 125 9.01 -32.37 6.52
C LYS A 125 10.31 -32.81 5.85
N TYR A 126 10.30 -32.84 4.52
CA TYR A 126 11.51 -33.03 3.72
C TYR A 126 12.41 -31.77 3.78
N PHE A 127 13.67 -31.94 4.19
CA PHE A 127 14.67 -30.88 4.12
C PHE A 127 15.47 -30.99 2.83
N SER A 128 15.54 -29.91 2.05
CA SER A 128 16.43 -29.84 0.89
C SER A 128 17.79 -29.26 1.28
N LEU A 129 18.88 -29.89 0.83
CA LEU A 129 20.26 -29.43 1.06
C LEU A 129 20.54 -28.02 0.49
N SER A 130 19.68 -27.52 -0.39
CA SER A 130 19.83 -26.23 -1.08
C SER A 130 19.19 -25.04 -0.35
N GLY A 131 18.49 -25.24 0.78
CA GLY A 131 17.99 -24.15 1.62
C GLY A 131 16.95 -23.23 0.97
N VAL A 132 16.31 -23.65 -0.14
CA VAL A 132 15.41 -22.80 -0.94
C VAL A 132 13.93 -22.87 -0.48
N ASP A 133 13.69 -23.13 0.80
CA ASP A 133 12.35 -23.07 1.40
C ASP A 133 11.87 -21.62 1.64
N ILE A 134 12.71 -20.62 1.33
CA ILE A 134 12.38 -19.22 1.52
C ILE A 134 11.35 -18.80 0.45
N PRO A 135 10.12 -18.40 0.83
CA PRO A 135 9.13 -17.97 -0.13
C PRO A 135 9.69 -16.79 -0.94
N GLY A 136 9.69 -16.95 -2.27
CA GLY A 136 10.19 -15.91 -3.17
C GLY A 136 9.48 -14.56 -2.95
N ASN A 137 10.21 -13.47 -3.17
CA ASN A 137 9.74 -12.08 -3.03
C ASN A 137 8.73 -11.68 -4.12
N SER A 138 7.62 -12.42 -4.24
CA SER A 138 6.53 -12.09 -5.15
C SER A 138 5.66 -10.98 -4.57
N LEU A 139 5.59 -9.87 -5.29
CA LEU A 139 4.82 -8.69 -4.91
C LEU A 139 3.62 -8.52 -5.85
N TYR A 140 2.54 -7.97 -5.31
CA TYR A 140 1.43 -7.41 -6.07
C TYR A 140 1.09 -6.03 -5.53
N TYR A 141 0.35 -5.26 -6.31
CA TYR A 141 -0.04 -3.91 -5.92
C TYR A 141 -1.55 -3.85 -5.71
N THR A 142 -1.99 -3.17 -4.65
CA THR A 142 -3.42 -2.97 -4.40
C THR A 142 -3.68 -1.66 -3.65
N SER A 143 -4.82 -1.03 -3.93
CA SER A 143 -5.37 0.08 -3.15
C SER A 143 -5.99 -0.37 -1.83
N GLY A 144 -6.43 -1.64 -1.71
CA GLY A 144 -7.11 -2.14 -0.52
C GLY A 144 -7.21 -3.67 -0.51
N PRO A 145 -6.87 -4.33 0.62
CA PRO A 145 -6.84 -5.80 0.68
C PRO A 145 -8.23 -6.46 0.54
N SER A 146 -9.33 -5.73 0.73
CA SER A 146 -10.67 -6.29 0.54
C SER A 146 -11.07 -6.51 -0.93
N THR A 147 -10.30 -6.01 -1.91
CA THR A 147 -10.71 -6.01 -3.34
C THR A 147 -10.10 -7.13 -4.18
N LEU A 148 -9.38 -8.09 -3.57
CA LEU A 148 -8.78 -9.22 -4.27
C LEU A 148 -9.58 -10.49 -4.05
N THR A 149 -9.93 -11.18 -5.14
CA THR A 149 -10.81 -12.34 -5.12
C THR A 149 -10.10 -13.68 -4.89
N ASP A 150 -8.75 -13.77 -4.88
CA ASP A 150 -8.12 -15.11 -4.82
C ASP A 150 -6.66 -15.20 -4.34
N THR A 151 -6.11 -14.19 -3.67
CA THR A 151 -4.75 -14.33 -3.09
C THR A 151 -4.71 -13.83 -1.66
N THR A 152 -4.54 -14.78 -0.74
CA THR A 152 -4.51 -14.58 0.70
C THR A 152 -3.38 -13.63 1.11
N PHE A 153 -3.71 -12.73 2.03
CA PHE A 153 -2.87 -11.60 2.46
C PHE A 153 -1.92 -11.99 3.58
N LYS A 154 -0.67 -11.50 3.54
CA LYS A 154 0.13 -11.36 4.76
C LYS A 154 -0.26 -10.06 5.45
N LYS A 155 -0.94 -10.15 6.59
CA LYS A 155 -1.14 -8.98 7.48
C LYS A 155 0.21 -8.61 8.10
N THR A 156 0.67 -7.39 7.90
CA THR A 156 1.79 -6.85 8.68
C THR A 156 1.29 -6.45 10.07
N ARG A 157 2.10 -6.70 11.11
CA ARG A 157 1.74 -6.58 12.54
C ARG A 157 1.07 -5.25 12.95
N LYS A 158 1.28 -4.15 12.21
CA LYS A 158 0.70 -2.83 12.54
C LYS A 158 -0.82 -2.71 12.36
N ASN A 159 -1.45 -3.50 11.47
CA ASN A 159 -2.90 -3.36 11.20
C ASN A 159 -3.77 -4.39 11.93
N ALA A 160 -3.17 -5.38 12.61
CA ALA A 160 -3.93 -6.39 13.36
C ALA A 160 -4.52 -5.81 14.66
N LEU A 161 -3.85 -4.82 15.26
CA LEU A 161 -4.25 -4.20 16.52
C LEU A 161 -5.48 -3.28 16.41
N GLU A 162 -5.79 -2.72 15.23
CA GLU A 162 -6.97 -1.86 15.06
C GLU A 162 -8.27 -2.66 14.89
N ILE A 163 -8.22 -3.83 14.25
CA ILE A 163 -9.42 -4.66 14.02
C ILE A 163 -9.84 -5.38 15.31
N CYS A 164 -8.88 -5.83 16.13
CA CYS A 164 -9.18 -6.46 17.42
C CYS A 164 -9.83 -5.49 18.43
N LYS A 165 -9.60 -4.18 18.30
CA LYS A 165 -10.27 -3.16 19.14
C LYS A 165 -11.72 -2.90 18.73
N ASN A 166 -12.05 -3.11 17.46
CA ASN A 166 -13.40 -2.89 16.93
C ASN A 166 -14.27 -4.16 16.96
N ALA A 167 -13.69 -5.31 17.34
CA ALA A 167 -14.39 -6.57 17.55
C ALA A 167 -14.67 -6.82 19.05
N VAL A 168 -14.92 -5.75 19.81
CA VAL A 168 -15.50 -5.88 21.15
C VAL A 168 -16.95 -6.32 20.96
N PHE A 169 -17.17 -7.59 21.28
CA PHE A 169 -18.44 -8.30 21.30
C PHE A 169 -19.55 -7.47 21.93
N THR A 170 -20.55 -7.08 21.14
CA THR A 170 -21.91 -6.84 21.64
C THR A 170 -22.63 -8.18 21.66
N HIS A 171 -22.72 -8.81 22.82
CA HIS A 171 -23.72 -9.84 23.09
C HIS A 171 -24.94 -9.17 23.74
N PRO A 172 -26.19 -9.55 23.38
CA PRO A 172 -27.32 -9.39 24.28
C PRO A 172 -27.17 -10.28 25.52
#